data_AF-A0A8S0S8C0-F1
#
_entry.id   AF-A0A8S0S8C0-F1
#
_cell.length_a   1.000
_cell.length_b   1.000
_cell.length_c   1.000
_cell.angle_alpha   90.00
_cell.angle_beta   90.00
_cell.angle_gamma   90.00
#
_symmetry.space_group_name_H-M   'P 1'
#
loop_
_entity.id
_entity.type
_entity.pdbx_description
1 polymer ?
#
loop_
_entity_poly.entity_id
_entity_poly.type
_entity_poly.pdbx_seq_one_letter_code
_entity_poly.pdbx_strand_id
1 'polypeptide(L)'
;MGYTSNEFNKQQTDSAAVISSGKEILLQAFNWESHKHDWWRNLERKVPDMAKSGFTSAWLPPPSNSLAPEGYLPQNLYSLNSSYGSEHLLKALLNKMKQYKVRAMADIVINHRVGTTQGHGGKYNRYDGIPLSWDERAVTSCTGGLGNKSTGDNFHGFPNIDHTQQFVRKDIINWLRWLRNSIGFQDFRFDFVRGYSAKYVKEYIENTKPIFSVGEYWDSCNYRGHYLEYNQ
;
A
#
# COMPACT_ATOMS: atom_id res chain seq x y z
N MET A 1 40.89 -8.79 4.87
CA MET A 1 39.57 -9.46 4.95
C MET A 1 39.03 -9.29 6.36
N GLY A 2 37.75 -8.94 6.52
CA GLY A 2 37.10 -8.76 7.84
C GLY A 2 36.46 -7.38 8.02
N TYR A 3 35.55 -6.97 7.14
CA TYR A 3 34.09 -7.03 7.30
C TYR A 3 33.51 -5.96 8.25
N THR A 4 33.00 -4.92 7.59
CA THR A 4 32.03 -3.91 8.04
C THR A 4 30.73 -4.55 8.52
N SER A 5 30.44 -4.50 9.81
CA SER A 5 29.18 -5.01 10.39
C SER A 5 28.45 -4.02 11.32
N ASN A 6 28.92 -2.78 11.45
CA ASN A 6 28.39 -1.82 12.43
C ASN A 6 27.37 -0.79 11.88
N GLU A 7 27.14 -0.71 10.57
CA GLU A 7 26.20 0.29 10.02
C GLU A 7 24.74 -0.19 9.96
N PHE A 8 24.51 -1.50 9.83
CA PHE A 8 23.15 -2.06 9.72
C PHE A 8 22.36 -1.99 11.03
N ASN A 9 23.00 -2.20 12.18
CA ASN A 9 22.32 -2.17 13.48
C ASN A 9 21.96 -0.77 13.96
N LYS A 10 22.69 0.27 13.51
CA LYS A 10 22.47 1.65 13.96
C LYS A 10 21.25 2.31 13.30
N GLN A 11 20.93 1.95 12.05
CA GLN A 11 19.75 2.46 11.33
C GLN A 11 18.43 1.91 11.90
N GLN A 12 18.44 0.69 12.46
CA GLN A 12 17.25 0.04 12.98
C GLN A 12 16.83 0.61 14.35
N THR A 13 17.80 1.04 15.17
CA THR A 13 17.54 1.64 16.49
C THR A 13 16.98 3.06 16.44
N ASP A 14 17.42 3.90 15.50
CA ASP A 14 16.95 5.30 15.41
C ASP A 14 15.50 5.41 14.90
N SER A 15 15.07 4.49 14.04
CA SER A 15 13.72 4.54 13.46
C SER A 15 12.64 4.07 14.45
N ALA A 16 12.98 3.13 15.35
CA ALA A 16 12.09 2.67 16.41
C ALA A 16 11.97 3.67 17.57
N ALA A 17 12.99 4.51 17.78
CA ALA A 17 13.00 5.54 18.81
C ALA A 17 11.98 6.68 18.57
N VAL A 18 11.46 6.84 17.34
CA VAL A 18 10.48 7.90 17.02
C VAL A 18 9.09 7.59 17.61
N ILE A 19 8.67 6.32 17.65
CA ILE A 19 7.32 5.93 18.12
C ILE A 19 7.15 6.10 19.64
N SER A 20 8.23 6.20 20.43
CA SER A 20 8.14 6.15 21.89
C SER A 20 7.88 7.49 22.59
N SER A 21 7.89 8.61 21.86
CA SER A 21 7.78 9.95 22.46
C SER A 21 6.37 10.54 22.50
N GLY A 22 5.38 9.90 21.85
CA GLY A 22 4.00 10.38 21.78
C GLY A 22 3.78 11.59 20.86
N LYS A 23 4.72 11.91 19.97
CA LYS A 23 4.69 13.10 19.07
C LYS A 23 4.58 12.74 17.59
N GLU A 24 3.88 11.65 17.27
CA GLU A 24 3.73 11.24 15.88
C GLU A 24 2.59 12.00 15.21
N ILE A 25 2.91 12.70 14.12
CA ILE A 25 1.95 13.47 13.33
C ILE A 25 2.02 12.97 11.89
N LEU A 26 0.92 12.37 11.42
CA LEU A 26 0.77 11.87 10.07
C LEU A 26 0.15 12.95 9.17
N LEU A 27 0.72 13.12 7.97
CA LEU A 27 0.15 13.93 6.89
C LEU A 27 -0.34 13.04 5.75
N GLN A 28 -1.60 13.18 5.34
CA GLN A 28 -2.00 12.73 4.00
C GLN A 28 -1.41 13.68 2.97
N ALA A 29 -0.40 13.23 2.23
CA ALA A 29 0.40 14.07 1.35
C ALA A 29 -0.06 13.95 -0.12
N PHE A 30 -1.36 13.93 -0.34
CA PHE A 30 -1.99 13.99 -1.66
C PHE A 30 -3.47 14.35 -1.53
N ASN A 31 -4.08 14.69 -2.66
CA ASN A 31 -5.52 14.78 -2.81
C ASN A 31 -5.93 14.07 -4.11
N TRP A 32 -7.22 14.08 -4.43
CA TRP A 32 -7.76 13.42 -5.61
C TRP A 32 -7.20 13.96 -6.94
N GLU A 33 -6.72 15.20 -6.96
CA GLU A 33 -6.21 15.88 -8.16
C GLU A 33 -4.68 15.74 -8.32
N SER A 34 -3.99 15.19 -7.32
CA SER A 34 -2.53 15.07 -7.30
C SER A 34 -1.95 14.35 -8.51
N HIS A 35 -2.69 13.39 -9.10
CA HIS A 35 -2.27 12.61 -10.27
C HIS A 35 -2.16 13.45 -11.56
N LYS A 36 -2.70 14.68 -11.57
CA LYS A 36 -2.67 15.61 -12.72
C LYS A 36 -1.38 16.42 -12.77
N HIS A 37 -0.46 16.19 -11.84
CA HIS A 37 0.76 16.96 -11.65
C HIS A 37 1.98 16.04 -11.48
N ASP A 38 3.19 16.60 -11.62
CA ASP A 38 4.45 15.91 -11.26
C ASP A 38 4.56 15.82 -9.73
N TRP A 39 3.76 14.91 -9.15
CA TRP A 39 3.48 14.88 -7.73
C TRP A 39 4.70 14.50 -6.90
N TRP A 40 5.52 13.55 -7.37
CA TRP A 40 6.75 13.16 -6.68
C TRP A 40 7.72 14.34 -6.54
N ARG A 41 7.96 15.12 -7.59
CA ARG A 41 8.80 16.33 -7.49
C ARG A 41 8.16 17.43 -6.64
N ASN A 42 6.84 17.58 -6.71
CA ASN A 42 6.13 18.55 -5.88
C ASN A 42 6.31 18.25 -4.39
N LEU A 43 6.12 16.99 -4.00
CA LEU A 43 6.32 16.53 -2.64
C LEU A 43 7.78 16.64 -2.20
N GLU A 44 8.74 16.26 -3.05
CA GLU A 44 10.17 16.31 -2.73
C GLU A 44 10.60 17.72 -2.29
N ARG A 45 10.11 18.75 -2.99
CA ARG A 45 10.35 20.16 -2.65
C ARG A 45 9.70 20.59 -1.32
N LYS A 46 8.67 19.90 -0.87
CA LYS A 46 7.91 20.20 0.35
C LYS A 46 8.37 19.42 1.58
N VAL A 47 9.16 18.36 1.43
CA VAL A 47 9.71 17.58 2.55
C VAL A 47 10.36 18.45 3.64
N PRO A 48 11.19 19.48 3.32
CA PRO A 48 11.77 20.33 4.36
C PRO A 48 10.72 21.09 5.18
N ASP A 49 9.68 21.60 4.52
CA ASP A 49 8.58 22.32 5.15
C ASP A 49 7.73 21.38 6.02
N MET A 50 7.50 20.14 5.55
CA MET A 50 6.79 19.11 6.30
C MET A 50 7.51 18.80 7.62
N ALA A 51 8.83 18.55 7.54
CA ALA A 51 9.64 18.27 8.72
C ALA A 51 9.68 19.47 9.68
N LYS A 52 9.85 20.70 9.16
CA LYS A 52 9.82 21.92 9.96
C LYS A 52 8.48 22.14 10.66
N SER A 53 7.38 21.70 10.06
CA SER A 53 6.03 21.76 10.62
C SER A 53 5.76 20.69 11.67
N GLY A 54 6.70 19.77 11.90
CA GLY A 54 6.59 18.71 12.91
C GLY A 54 5.94 17.41 12.41
N PHE A 55 5.66 17.27 11.12
CA PHE A 55 5.17 16.00 10.57
C PHE A 55 6.26 14.92 10.66
N THR A 56 5.91 13.76 11.19
CA THR A 56 6.83 12.64 11.39
C THR A 56 6.64 11.52 10.36
N SER A 57 5.47 11.45 9.74
CA SER A 57 5.17 10.50 8.67
C SER A 57 4.28 11.17 7.62
N ALA A 58 4.40 10.73 6.37
CA ALA A 58 3.52 11.15 5.29
C ALA A 58 2.99 9.96 4.50
N TRP A 59 1.68 9.88 4.39
CA TRP A 59 0.95 8.94 3.54
C TRP A 59 0.99 9.42 2.09
N LEU A 60 1.68 8.64 1.27
CA LEU A 60 1.79 8.83 -0.16
C LEU A 60 0.70 8.01 -0.89
N PRO A 61 0.18 8.48 -2.03
CA PRO A 61 -0.83 7.75 -2.79
C PRO A 61 -0.29 6.42 -3.35
N PRO A 62 -1.16 5.53 -3.87
CA PRO A 62 -0.72 4.24 -4.40
C PRO A 62 0.39 4.41 -5.47
N PRO A 63 1.59 3.85 -5.26
CA PRO A 63 2.74 4.17 -6.12
C PRO A 63 2.80 3.32 -7.38
N SER A 64 2.07 2.20 -7.43
CA SER A 64 2.13 1.23 -8.50
C SER A 64 1.37 1.69 -9.76
N ASN A 65 1.73 1.09 -10.89
CA ASN A 65 0.99 1.19 -12.13
C ASN A 65 -0.48 0.76 -11.92
N SER A 66 -1.39 1.58 -12.43
CA SER A 66 -2.82 1.46 -12.25
C SER A 66 -3.58 1.84 -13.51
N LEU A 67 -4.76 1.26 -13.70
CA LEU A 67 -5.71 1.64 -14.74
C LEU A 67 -6.31 3.04 -14.47
N ALA A 68 -6.66 3.32 -13.21
CA ALA A 68 -7.11 4.64 -12.79
C ALA A 68 -5.90 5.50 -12.42
N PRO A 69 -5.85 6.77 -12.84
CA PRO A 69 -4.68 7.61 -12.58
C PRO A 69 -4.49 7.92 -11.09
N GLU A 70 -5.53 7.81 -10.27
CA GLU A 70 -5.45 7.95 -8.81
C GLU A 70 -4.79 6.75 -8.10
N GLY A 71 -4.49 5.67 -8.83
CA GLY A 71 -3.72 4.55 -8.32
C GLY A 71 -4.54 3.41 -7.70
N TYR A 72 -5.83 3.61 -7.44
CA TYR A 72 -6.68 2.66 -6.74
C TYR A 72 -7.18 1.49 -7.60
N LEU A 73 -6.81 1.38 -8.88
CA LEU A 73 -7.08 0.19 -9.71
C LEU A 73 -5.77 -0.45 -10.16
N PRO A 74 -4.97 -1.03 -9.25
CA PRO A 74 -3.61 -1.47 -9.57
C PRO A 74 -3.59 -2.63 -10.56
N GLN A 75 -2.56 -2.66 -11.42
CA GLN A 75 -2.32 -3.77 -12.37
C GLN A 75 -0.93 -4.38 -12.16
N ASN A 76 0.15 -3.67 -12.52
CA ASN A 76 1.52 -4.15 -12.27
C ASN A 76 2.09 -3.57 -10.98
N LEU A 77 1.97 -4.33 -9.88
CA LEU A 77 2.41 -3.92 -8.55
C LEU A 77 3.92 -3.60 -8.45
N TYR A 78 4.75 -4.22 -9.29
CA TYR A 78 6.20 -3.98 -9.32
C TYR A 78 6.62 -2.82 -10.23
N SER A 79 5.71 -2.29 -11.06
CA SER A 79 5.98 -1.07 -11.82
C SER A 79 5.59 0.14 -10.99
N LEU A 80 6.55 0.98 -10.61
CA LEU A 80 6.31 2.22 -9.85
C LEU A 80 6.30 3.46 -10.75
N ASN A 81 6.12 3.25 -12.05
CA ASN A 81 5.82 4.33 -12.99
C ASN A 81 4.29 4.53 -12.99
N SER A 82 3.83 5.54 -12.25
CA SER A 82 2.42 5.88 -12.07
C SER A 82 2.13 7.29 -12.55
N SER A 83 0.87 7.71 -12.48
CA SER A 83 0.46 9.09 -12.83
C SER A 83 1.06 10.15 -11.91
N TYR A 84 1.60 9.77 -10.76
CA TYR A 84 2.29 10.68 -9.83
C TYR A 84 3.75 10.95 -10.22
N GLY A 85 4.35 10.12 -11.08
CA GLY A 85 5.72 10.24 -11.54
C GLY A 85 6.43 8.88 -11.69
N SER A 86 7.69 8.92 -12.13
CA SER A 86 8.50 7.72 -12.36
C SER A 86 9.04 7.10 -11.06
N GLU A 87 9.44 5.83 -11.14
CA GLU A 87 10.10 5.13 -10.02
C GLU A 87 11.35 5.87 -9.53
N HIS A 88 12.11 6.48 -10.45
CA HIS A 88 13.29 7.28 -10.09
C HIS A 88 12.93 8.48 -9.21
N LEU A 89 11.87 9.21 -9.58
CA LEU A 89 11.40 10.37 -8.81
C LEU A 89 10.83 9.95 -7.46
N LEU A 90 10.11 8.81 -7.41
CA LEU A 90 9.65 8.24 -6.14
C LEU A 90 10.83 7.92 -5.22
N LYS A 91 11.88 7.24 -5.72
CA LYS A 91 13.09 6.95 -4.93
C LYS A 91 13.80 8.23 -4.46
N ALA A 92 13.85 9.26 -5.30
CA ALA A 92 14.40 10.56 -4.90
C ALA A 92 13.61 11.19 -3.75
N LEU A 93 12.27 11.20 -3.84
CA LEU A 93 11.37 11.63 -2.77
C LEU A 93 11.60 10.84 -1.47
N LEU A 94 11.62 9.50 -1.53
CA LEU A 94 11.82 8.65 -0.35
C LEU A 94 13.17 8.90 0.32
N ASN A 95 14.23 9.09 -0.48
CA ASN A 95 15.55 9.46 0.04
C ASN A 95 15.52 10.83 0.73
N LYS A 96 14.84 11.83 0.13
CA LYS A 96 14.67 13.15 0.72
C LYS A 96 13.89 13.07 2.03
N MET A 97 12.79 12.33 2.08
CA MET A 97 12.00 12.09 3.29
C MET A 97 12.85 11.49 4.41
N LYS A 98 13.65 10.46 4.10
CA LYS A 98 14.60 9.85 5.04
C LYS A 98 15.63 10.85 5.58
N GLN A 99 16.20 11.71 4.74
CA GLN A 99 17.16 12.75 5.17
C GLN A 99 16.56 13.73 6.19
N TYR A 100 15.27 14.06 6.04
CA TYR A 100 14.55 14.98 6.92
C TYR A 100 13.79 14.27 8.04
N LYS A 101 14.02 12.96 8.23
CA LYS A 101 13.39 12.14 9.26
C LYS A 101 11.84 12.13 9.19
N VAL A 102 11.29 12.26 7.99
CA VAL A 102 9.87 12.05 7.72
C VAL A 102 9.72 10.63 7.16
N ARG A 103 8.95 9.78 7.83
CA ARG A 103 8.72 8.41 7.36
C ARG A 103 7.77 8.43 6.17
N ALA A 104 8.06 7.60 5.18
CA ALA A 104 7.16 7.42 4.04
C ALA A 104 6.24 6.22 4.27
N MET A 105 4.94 6.47 4.12
CA MET A 105 3.88 5.47 4.20
C MET A 105 3.34 5.18 2.79
N ALA A 106 3.41 3.91 2.39
CA ALA A 106 2.83 3.47 1.12
C ALA A 106 1.35 3.15 1.28
N ASP A 107 0.53 3.60 0.35
CA ASP A 107 -0.84 3.11 0.19
C ASP A 107 -0.85 1.74 -0.49
N ILE A 108 -1.43 0.75 0.19
CA ILE A 108 -1.40 -0.66 -0.16
C ILE A 108 -2.80 -1.07 -0.64
N VAL A 109 -2.97 -1.07 -1.96
CA VAL A 109 -4.21 -1.50 -2.63
C VAL A 109 -4.07 -2.95 -3.06
N ILE A 110 -4.65 -3.87 -2.27
CA ILE A 110 -4.52 -5.32 -2.48
C ILE A 110 -5.85 -6.09 -2.41
N ASN A 111 -6.99 -5.42 -2.15
CA ASN A 111 -8.30 -6.07 -2.19
C ASN A 111 -8.67 -6.53 -3.61
N HIS A 112 -8.35 -5.71 -4.60
CA HIS A 112 -8.71 -5.93 -6.00
C HIS A 112 -7.53 -5.56 -6.90
N ARG A 113 -7.49 -6.14 -8.10
CA ARG A 113 -6.40 -5.92 -9.06
C ARG A 113 -6.90 -6.16 -10.48
N VAL A 114 -6.56 -5.26 -11.40
CA VAL A 114 -7.00 -5.33 -12.80
C VAL A 114 -6.18 -6.38 -13.56
N GLY A 115 -6.85 -7.34 -14.23
CA GLY A 115 -6.19 -8.32 -15.07
C GLY A 115 -5.61 -7.72 -16.37
N THR A 116 -4.62 -8.37 -16.95
CA THR A 116 -4.04 -8.02 -18.26
C THR A 116 -4.71 -8.76 -19.41
N THR A 117 -5.24 -9.95 -19.15
CA THR A 117 -5.84 -10.84 -20.16
C THR A 117 -7.15 -11.44 -19.66
N GLN A 118 -7.99 -11.85 -20.61
CA GLN A 118 -9.27 -12.49 -20.30
C GLN A 118 -9.09 -13.98 -19.96
N GLY A 119 -9.79 -14.43 -18.92
CA GLY A 119 -9.91 -15.85 -18.57
C GLY A 119 -11.36 -16.33 -18.67
N HIS A 120 -11.73 -17.26 -17.79
CA HIS A 120 -13.08 -17.77 -17.55
C HIS A 120 -14.13 -16.66 -17.52
N GLY A 121 -15.23 -16.88 -18.23
CA GLY A 121 -16.33 -15.92 -18.32
C GLY A 121 -15.99 -14.62 -19.07
N GLY A 122 -14.87 -14.56 -19.81
CA GLY A 122 -14.48 -13.39 -20.61
C GLY A 122 -14.05 -12.18 -19.77
N LYS A 123 -13.77 -12.37 -18.49
CA LYS A 123 -13.37 -11.30 -17.56
C LYS A 123 -11.85 -11.12 -17.58
N TYR A 124 -11.39 -9.88 -17.42
CA TYR A 124 -9.98 -9.56 -17.23
C TYR A 124 -9.50 -9.98 -15.82
N ASN A 125 -9.31 -11.28 -15.62
CA ASN A 125 -9.04 -11.94 -14.34
C ASN A 125 -7.73 -12.77 -14.35
N ARG A 126 -6.92 -12.63 -15.40
CA ARG A 126 -5.58 -13.20 -15.53
C ARG A 126 -4.54 -12.07 -15.59
N TYR A 127 -3.34 -12.32 -15.10
CA TYR A 127 -2.27 -11.33 -14.97
C TYR A 127 -1.04 -11.72 -15.81
N ASP A 128 -1.28 -12.24 -17.02
CA ASP A 128 -0.24 -12.72 -17.92
C ASP A 128 0.71 -11.57 -18.35
N GLY A 129 2.00 -11.88 -18.50
CA GLY A 129 3.01 -10.94 -19.03
C GLY A 129 3.55 -9.90 -18.05
N ILE A 130 3.12 -9.91 -16.78
CA ILE A 130 3.60 -9.00 -15.74
C ILE A 130 4.05 -9.77 -14.49
N PRO A 131 4.88 -9.17 -13.61
CA PRO A 131 5.19 -9.75 -12.31
C PRO A 131 3.92 -10.10 -11.51
N LEU A 132 4.02 -11.17 -10.73
CA LEU A 132 2.87 -11.81 -10.08
C LEU A 132 1.84 -12.24 -11.12
N SER A 133 2.29 -13.09 -12.05
CA SER A 133 1.54 -13.61 -13.19
C SER A 133 0.52 -14.65 -12.75
N TRP A 134 -0.41 -14.23 -11.90
CA TRP A 134 -1.45 -15.08 -11.37
C TRP A 134 -2.44 -15.47 -12.47
N ASP A 135 -2.98 -16.67 -12.32
CA ASP A 135 -4.18 -17.07 -13.03
C ASP A 135 -5.42 -16.81 -12.16
N GLU A 136 -6.54 -17.29 -12.65
CA GLU A 136 -7.88 -17.04 -12.14
C GLU A 136 -8.11 -17.61 -10.74
N ARG A 137 -7.24 -18.53 -10.26
CA ARG A 137 -7.29 -19.05 -8.90
C ARG A 137 -6.94 -17.97 -7.86
N ALA A 138 -6.26 -16.90 -8.28
CA ALA A 138 -5.98 -15.75 -7.42
C ALA A 138 -7.17 -14.78 -7.31
N VAL A 139 -8.25 -14.99 -8.04
CA VAL A 139 -9.43 -14.14 -8.04
C VAL A 139 -10.58 -14.88 -7.38
N THR A 140 -11.35 -14.19 -6.53
CA THR A 140 -12.49 -14.79 -5.83
C THR A 140 -13.57 -15.26 -6.80
N SER A 141 -14.22 -16.37 -6.49
CA SER A 141 -15.31 -16.92 -7.32
C SER A 141 -16.50 -15.96 -7.46
N CYS A 142 -16.80 -15.17 -6.43
CA CYS A 142 -17.89 -14.18 -6.48
C CYS A 142 -17.60 -12.98 -7.37
N THR A 143 -16.34 -12.75 -7.77
CA THR A 143 -15.96 -11.68 -8.70
C THR A 143 -15.48 -12.20 -10.05
N GLY A 144 -15.76 -13.47 -10.36
CA GLY A 144 -15.47 -14.07 -11.66
C GLY A 144 -14.09 -14.69 -11.78
N GLY A 145 -13.47 -15.10 -10.68
CA GLY A 145 -12.32 -16.01 -10.68
C GLY A 145 -12.71 -17.46 -10.42
N LEU A 146 -11.69 -18.30 -10.22
CA LEU A 146 -11.80 -19.71 -9.85
C LEU A 146 -11.30 -20.01 -8.43
N GLY A 147 -10.97 -18.96 -7.66
CA GLY A 147 -10.61 -19.07 -6.25
C GLY A 147 -11.81 -19.26 -5.33
N ASN A 148 -11.54 -19.20 -4.02
CA ASN A 148 -12.55 -19.27 -2.98
C ASN A 148 -13.45 -18.03 -2.98
N LYS A 149 -14.53 -18.08 -2.20
CA LYS A 149 -15.39 -16.91 -1.99
C LYS A 149 -14.62 -15.80 -1.25
N SER A 150 -14.99 -14.54 -1.49
CA SER A 150 -14.41 -13.41 -0.77
C SER A 150 -14.57 -13.58 0.74
N THR A 151 -13.59 -13.07 1.48
CA THR A 151 -13.58 -13.08 2.95
C THR A 151 -14.03 -11.76 3.57
N GLY A 152 -14.42 -10.80 2.73
CA GLY A 152 -14.95 -9.50 3.10
C GLY A 152 -15.79 -8.93 1.95
N ASP A 153 -15.98 -7.61 1.95
CA ASP A 153 -16.81 -6.94 0.96
C ASP A 153 -16.21 -6.92 -0.43
N ASN A 154 -17.06 -6.98 -1.46
CA ASN A 154 -16.59 -6.96 -2.83
C ASN A 154 -16.45 -5.52 -3.33
N PHE A 155 -15.30 -5.20 -3.89
CA PHE A 155 -15.15 -4.02 -4.73
C PHE A 155 -15.74 -4.31 -6.11
N HIS A 156 -16.91 -3.76 -6.38
CA HIS A 156 -17.67 -4.07 -7.59
C HIS A 156 -16.99 -3.55 -8.86
N GLY A 157 -17.20 -4.28 -9.97
CA GLY A 157 -16.65 -3.91 -11.28
C GLY A 157 -15.25 -4.47 -11.59
N PHE A 158 -14.53 -4.99 -10.59
CA PHE A 158 -13.15 -5.47 -10.76
C PHE A 158 -12.88 -6.83 -10.09
N PRO A 159 -11.86 -7.58 -10.53
CA PRO A 159 -11.47 -8.84 -9.89
C PRO A 159 -10.97 -8.59 -8.46
N ASN A 160 -11.63 -9.23 -7.49
CA ASN A 160 -11.20 -9.21 -6.08
C ASN A 160 -10.26 -10.38 -5.82
N ILE A 161 -9.21 -10.13 -5.05
CA ILE A 161 -8.12 -11.07 -4.82
C ILE A 161 -8.51 -12.10 -3.75
N ASP A 162 -8.25 -13.37 -4.03
CA ASP A 162 -8.46 -14.47 -3.10
C ASP A 162 -7.28 -14.60 -2.13
N HIS A 163 -7.34 -13.84 -1.03
CA HIS A 163 -6.36 -13.89 0.05
C HIS A 163 -6.33 -15.24 0.79
N THR A 164 -7.28 -16.16 0.56
CA THR A 164 -7.21 -17.51 1.14
C THR A 164 -6.11 -18.36 0.51
N GLN A 165 -5.71 -18.04 -0.73
CA GLN A 165 -4.66 -18.76 -1.44
C GLN A 165 -3.27 -18.47 -0.84
N GLN A 166 -2.52 -19.52 -0.53
CA GLN A 166 -1.18 -19.37 0.04
C GLN A 166 -0.21 -18.68 -0.93
N PHE A 167 -0.28 -18.98 -2.23
CA PHE A 167 0.62 -18.38 -3.22
C PHE A 167 0.37 -16.88 -3.36
N VAL A 168 -0.88 -16.42 -3.34
CA VAL A 168 -1.25 -15.00 -3.34
C VAL A 168 -0.64 -14.29 -2.14
N ARG A 169 -0.80 -14.84 -0.93
CA ARG A 169 -0.25 -14.24 0.29
C ARG A 169 1.27 -14.18 0.27
N LYS A 170 1.94 -15.26 -0.15
CA LYS A 170 3.39 -15.32 -0.29
C LYS A 170 3.91 -14.22 -1.21
N ASP A 171 3.24 -14.03 -2.36
CA ASP A 171 3.62 -13.05 -3.36
C ASP A 171 3.40 -11.61 -2.88
N ILE A 172 2.26 -11.32 -2.24
CA ILE A 172 1.99 -10.01 -1.61
C ILE A 172 3.04 -9.71 -0.53
N ILE A 173 3.38 -10.68 0.32
CA ILE A 173 4.43 -10.52 1.35
C ILE A 173 5.78 -10.17 0.70
N ASN A 174 6.15 -10.83 -0.40
CA ASN A 174 7.39 -10.56 -1.12
C ASN A 174 7.40 -9.14 -1.73
N TRP A 175 6.28 -8.72 -2.31
CA TRP A 175 6.12 -7.37 -2.85
C TRP A 175 6.20 -6.29 -1.74
N LEU A 176 5.52 -6.49 -0.61
CA LEU A 176 5.59 -5.58 0.54
C LEU A 176 7.01 -5.52 1.12
N ARG A 177 7.73 -6.65 1.20
CA ARG A 177 9.15 -6.67 1.59
C ARG A 177 10.01 -5.88 0.61
N TRP A 178 9.74 -5.99 -0.68
CA TRP A 178 10.44 -5.22 -1.71
C TRP A 178 10.18 -3.71 -1.59
N LEU A 179 8.93 -3.29 -1.35
CA LEU A 179 8.61 -1.87 -1.08
C LEU A 179 9.41 -1.31 0.11
N ARG A 180 9.59 -2.10 1.17
CA ARG A 180 10.35 -1.64 2.34
C ARG A 180 11.86 -1.68 2.12
N ASN A 181 12.36 -2.84 1.72
CA ASN A 181 13.79 -3.13 1.74
C ASN A 181 14.52 -2.57 0.51
N SER A 182 13.83 -2.48 -0.63
CA SER A 182 14.43 -2.08 -1.91
C SER A 182 13.99 -0.69 -2.36
N ILE A 183 12.75 -0.28 -2.07
CA ILE A 183 12.22 1.02 -2.50
C ILE A 183 12.38 2.10 -1.42
N GLY A 184 12.20 1.74 -0.15
CA GLY A 184 12.49 2.61 1.00
C GLY A 184 11.26 3.10 1.77
N PHE A 185 10.08 2.52 1.54
CA PHE A 185 8.92 2.77 2.39
C PHE A 185 9.12 2.20 3.79
N GLN A 186 8.58 2.87 4.80
CA GLN A 186 8.75 2.48 6.21
C GLN A 186 7.43 1.99 6.83
N ASP A 187 6.34 2.65 6.45
CA ASP A 187 5.00 2.48 7.00
C ASP A 187 4.03 2.03 5.89
N PHE A 188 2.88 1.46 6.28
CA PHE A 188 1.83 1.05 5.34
C PHE A 188 0.46 1.61 5.73
N ARG A 189 -0.29 2.08 4.73
CA ARG A 189 -1.74 2.31 4.81
C ARG A 189 -2.41 1.22 3.99
N PHE A 190 -3.24 0.38 4.61
CA PHE A 190 -3.98 -0.66 3.89
C PHE A 190 -5.32 -0.09 3.42
N ASP A 191 -5.51 -0.11 2.10
CA ASP A 191 -6.74 0.30 1.43
C ASP A 191 -7.86 -0.72 1.65
N PHE A 192 -9.08 -0.23 1.81
CA PHE A 192 -10.32 -1.01 1.82
C PHE A 192 -10.21 -2.30 2.65
N VAL A 193 -9.77 -2.21 3.92
CA VAL A 193 -9.50 -3.41 4.75
C VAL A 193 -10.76 -4.21 5.11
N ARG A 194 -11.95 -3.66 4.87
CA ARG A 194 -13.21 -4.42 4.96
C ARG A 194 -13.39 -5.44 3.83
N GLY A 195 -12.61 -5.33 2.75
CA GLY A 195 -12.69 -6.22 1.59
C GLY A 195 -12.10 -7.62 1.81
N TYR A 196 -11.27 -7.80 2.85
CA TYR A 196 -10.64 -9.07 3.17
C TYR A 196 -10.44 -9.25 4.67
N SER A 197 -10.39 -10.50 5.13
CA SER A 197 -10.31 -10.79 6.57
C SER A 197 -9.07 -10.15 7.24
N ALA A 198 -9.28 -9.51 8.38
CA ALA A 198 -8.23 -8.85 9.17
C ALA A 198 -7.03 -9.77 9.54
N LYS A 199 -7.24 -11.10 9.56
CA LYS A 199 -6.14 -12.06 9.76
C LYS A 199 -5.06 -11.97 8.69
N TYR A 200 -5.41 -11.59 7.46
CA TYR A 200 -4.46 -11.41 6.37
C TYR A 200 -3.67 -10.11 6.53
N VAL A 201 -4.32 -9.02 6.95
CA VAL A 201 -3.62 -7.77 7.34
C VAL A 201 -2.57 -8.07 8.42
N LYS A 202 -2.97 -8.82 9.47
CA LYS A 202 -2.05 -9.28 10.52
C LYS A 202 -0.87 -10.06 9.93
N GLU A 203 -1.13 -11.06 9.09
CA GLU A 203 -0.09 -11.88 8.46
C GLU A 203 0.88 -11.04 7.63
N TYR A 204 0.38 -10.06 6.87
CA TYR A 204 1.21 -9.14 6.10
C TYR A 204 2.09 -8.28 6.99
N ILE A 205 1.54 -7.69 8.05
CA ILE A 205 2.30 -6.87 9.01
C ILE A 205 3.37 -7.71 9.72
N GLU A 206 3.03 -8.90 10.21
CA GLU A 206 3.99 -9.77 10.93
C GLU A 206 5.17 -10.20 10.04
N ASN A 207 4.91 -10.46 8.76
CA ASN A 207 5.93 -10.93 7.82
C ASN A 207 6.77 -9.81 7.19
N THR A 208 6.27 -8.57 7.20
CA THR A 208 6.92 -7.43 6.52
C THR A 208 7.47 -6.40 7.50
N LYS A 209 7.00 -6.40 8.75
CA LYS A 209 7.46 -5.61 9.90
C LYS A 209 7.52 -4.08 9.67
N PRO A 210 6.48 -3.44 9.09
CA PRO A 210 6.42 -1.99 8.96
C PRO A 210 6.58 -1.32 10.33
N ILE A 211 7.07 -0.07 10.34
CA ILE A 211 7.26 0.67 11.59
C ILE A 211 5.90 1.06 12.17
N PHE A 212 5.01 1.58 11.33
CA PHE A 212 3.61 1.84 11.64
C PHE A 212 2.69 1.33 10.54
N SER A 213 1.46 0.97 10.89
CA SER A 213 0.43 0.59 9.92
C SER A 213 -0.95 1.09 10.33
N VAL A 214 -1.71 1.55 9.35
CA VAL A 214 -3.10 1.98 9.50
C VAL A 214 -3.95 1.31 8.42
N GLY A 215 -5.16 0.88 8.76
CA GLY A 215 -6.10 0.30 7.80
C GLY A 215 -7.33 1.19 7.64
N GLU A 216 -7.78 1.40 6.41
CA GLU A 216 -9.07 2.06 6.15
C GLU A 216 -10.22 1.06 6.35
N TYR A 217 -10.80 1.07 7.54
CA TYR A 217 -12.05 0.38 7.83
C TYR A 217 -13.17 1.41 7.84
N TRP A 218 -13.70 1.74 6.66
CA TRP A 218 -14.80 2.71 6.55
C TRP A 218 -16.12 1.97 6.62
N ASP A 219 -16.81 2.08 7.75
CA ASP A 219 -18.21 1.67 7.88
C ASP A 219 -19.16 2.86 7.90
N SER A 220 -20.38 2.65 7.40
CA SER A 220 -21.40 3.69 7.42
C SER A 220 -21.69 4.04 8.88
N CYS A 221 -21.71 5.34 9.17
CA CYS A 221 -22.08 5.76 10.51
C CYS A 221 -23.58 5.47 10.73
N ASN A 222 -23.90 4.54 11.62
CA ASN A 222 -25.25 4.21 12.03
C ASN A 222 -25.63 5.13 13.17
N TYR A 223 -26.76 5.81 13.00
CA TYR A 223 -27.31 6.72 13.99
C TYR A 223 -28.61 6.14 14.53
N ARG A 224 -28.74 6.11 15.87
CA ARG A 224 -30.03 5.94 16.55
C ARG A 224 -30.60 7.32 16.85
N GLY A 225 -31.40 7.85 15.92
CA GLY A 225 -31.89 9.22 16.00
C GLY A 225 -30.75 10.22 15.81
N HIS A 226 -30.35 10.91 16.88
CA HIS A 226 -29.25 11.90 16.86
C HIS A 226 -27.93 11.40 17.46
N TYR A 227 -27.89 10.16 17.96
CA TYR A 227 -26.69 9.58 18.58
C TYR A 227 -26.01 8.60 17.62
N LEU A 228 -24.69 8.74 17.48
CA LEU A 228 -23.85 7.71 16.85
C LEU A 228 -23.96 6.42 17.67
N GLU A 229 -24.17 5.28 17.03
CA GLU A 229 -24.19 3.99 17.73
C GLU A 229 -22.83 3.70 18.40
N TYR A 230 -22.84 3.00 19.52
CA TYR A 230 -21.61 2.64 20.25
C TYR A 230 -20.85 1.52 19.50
N ASN A 231 -19.52 1.64 19.41
CA ASN A 231 -18.62 0.75 18.64
C ASN A 231 -18.80 0.82 17.12
N GLN A 232 -18.82 2.04 16.58
CA GLN A 232 -18.52 2.28 15.16
C GLN A 232 -17.02 2.49 14.94
#